data_AF-A0A661XFN3-F1
#
_entry.id   AF-A0A661XFN3-F1
#
_cell.length_a   1.000
_cell.length_b   1.000
_cell.length_c   1.000
_cell.angle_alpha   90.00
_cell.angle_beta   90.00
_cell.angle_gamma   90.00
#
_symmetry.space_group_name_H-M   'P 1'
#
loop_
_entity.id
_entity.type
_entity.pdbx_description
1 polymer ?
#
loop_
_entity_poly.entity_id
_entity_poly.type
_entity_poly.pdbx_seq_one_letter_code
_entity_poly.pdbx_strand_id
1 'polypeptide(L)'
;MKNLLIIVLCFGFSAAGLNAQTTSNAVLSTSSLSSETMIDQSVFMDAEEKICYVDLEKVPMNLKQAAIINNHGDEVVVMSLHDEPVDKIIELDYSDLPQGTYMLELQSYTGKTLMAIQL
;
A
#
# COMPACT_ATOMS: atom_id res chain seq x y z
N MET A 1 -55.22 0.87 35.18
CA MET A 1 -55.32 -0.28 34.26
C MET A 1 -53.89 -0.73 33.99
N LYS A 2 -53.39 -1.66 34.81
CA LYS A 2 -53.18 -3.08 34.46
C LYS A 2 -51.95 -3.26 33.53
N ASN A 3 -50.84 -3.64 34.16
CA ASN A 3 -49.59 -4.10 33.58
C ASN A 3 -49.84 -5.09 32.44
N LEU A 4 -49.07 -5.02 31.35
CA LEU A 4 -48.55 -6.24 30.71
C LEU A 4 -47.30 -5.95 29.88
N LEU A 5 -46.19 -6.51 30.36
CA LEU A 5 -44.91 -6.72 29.71
C LEU A 5 -45.05 -7.92 28.76
N ILE A 6 -44.59 -7.79 27.51
CA ILE A 6 -44.17 -8.94 26.69
C ILE A 6 -42.87 -8.57 25.97
N ILE A 7 -41.78 -9.13 26.48
CA ILE A 7 -40.47 -9.22 25.83
C ILE A 7 -40.57 -10.43 24.90
N VAL A 8 -40.53 -10.22 23.58
CA VAL A 8 -40.32 -11.32 22.61
C VAL A 8 -38.86 -11.32 22.19
N LEU A 9 -38.16 -12.32 22.71
CA LEU A 9 -36.79 -12.68 22.41
C LEU A 9 -36.80 -13.57 21.15
N CYS A 10 -36.57 -13.00 19.96
CA CYS A 10 -36.35 -13.81 18.75
C CYS A 10 -34.86 -14.07 18.56
N PHE A 11 -34.41 -15.24 19.04
CA PHE A 11 -33.14 -15.84 18.64
C PHE A 11 -33.21 -16.25 17.17
N GLY A 12 -32.70 -15.40 16.28
CA GLY A 12 -32.44 -15.73 14.88
C GLY A 12 -31.03 -16.26 14.69
N PHE A 13 -30.82 -17.55 14.95
CA PHE A 13 -29.58 -18.25 14.62
C PHE A 13 -29.56 -18.50 13.10
N SER A 14 -28.84 -17.67 12.35
CA SER A 14 -28.53 -17.94 10.93
C SER A 14 -27.05 -18.24 10.82
N ALA A 15 -26.71 -19.53 10.85
CA ALA A 15 -25.36 -20.02 10.62
C ALA A 15 -25.13 -20.28 9.12
N ALA A 16 -23.88 -20.03 8.73
CA ALA A 16 -23.13 -20.54 7.59
C ALA A 16 -23.36 -19.94 6.20
N GLY A 17 -22.32 -19.25 5.72
CA GLY A 17 -21.96 -19.11 4.31
C GLY A 17 -20.44 -19.09 4.22
N LEU A 18 -19.85 -20.17 3.72
CA LEU A 18 -18.41 -20.44 3.69
C LEU A 18 -17.62 -19.44 2.84
N ASN A 19 -16.41 -19.11 3.27
CA ASN A 19 -15.39 -18.48 2.44
C ASN A 19 -14.91 -19.48 1.38
N ALA A 20 -15.10 -19.17 0.11
CA ALA A 20 -14.46 -19.87 -1.00
C ALA A 20 -13.20 -19.09 -1.38
N GLN A 21 -12.04 -19.46 -0.83
CA GLN A 21 -10.76 -18.99 -1.34
C GLN A 21 -10.36 -19.87 -2.53
N THR A 22 -10.41 -19.30 -3.73
CA THR A 22 -9.87 -19.92 -4.94
C THR A 22 -8.37 -19.67 -4.97
N THR A 23 -7.58 -20.65 -4.53
CA THR A 23 -6.15 -20.75 -4.79
C THR A 23 -5.93 -21.56 -6.07
N SER A 24 -5.51 -20.92 -7.15
CA SER A 24 -4.64 -21.56 -8.15
C SER A 24 -3.92 -20.53 -9.03
N ASN A 25 -2.62 -20.37 -8.82
CA ASN A 25 -1.63 -20.93 -9.75
C ASN A 25 -0.22 -20.79 -9.15
N ALA A 26 0.46 -21.92 -9.10
CA ALA A 26 1.87 -22.00 -8.77
C ALA A 26 2.71 -21.43 -9.91
N VAL A 27 3.65 -20.53 -9.60
CA VAL A 27 5.00 -20.54 -10.16
C VAL A 27 5.98 -20.09 -9.07
N LEU A 28 6.99 -20.91 -8.91
CA LEU A 28 8.18 -20.80 -8.08
C LEU A 28 8.87 -19.42 -8.15
N SER A 29 9.07 -18.78 -6.99
CA SER A 29 10.21 -17.88 -6.73
C SER A 29 10.66 -18.07 -5.29
N THR A 30 11.53 -19.06 -5.08
CA THR A 30 12.41 -19.10 -3.91
C THR A 30 13.34 -17.89 -3.96
N SER A 31 13.60 -17.31 -2.78
CA SER A 31 14.50 -16.19 -2.46
C SER A 31 13.94 -14.78 -2.71
N SER A 32 13.40 -14.15 -1.65
CA SER A 32 13.59 -12.73 -1.24
C SER A 32 12.57 -12.30 -0.17
N LEU A 33 12.32 -13.14 0.85
CA LEU A 33 11.32 -12.83 1.91
C LEU A 33 11.72 -11.66 2.84
N SER A 34 12.87 -11.03 2.63
CA SER A 34 13.38 -9.93 3.46
C SER A 34 13.23 -8.56 2.81
N SER A 35 13.17 -8.46 1.46
CA SER A 35 13.21 -7.14 0.80
C SER A 35 11.84 -6.48 0.67
N GLU A 36 10.77 -7.25 0.39
CA GLU A 36 9.43 -6.67 0.24
C GLU A 36 8.88 -6.14 1.58
N THR A 37 9.07 -6.89 2.67
CA THR A 37 8.64 -6.49 4.02
C THR A 37 9.45 -5.31 4.58
N MET A 38 10.71 -5.13 4.16
CA MET A 38 11.49 -3.95 4.54
C MET A 38 11.04 -2.69 3.80
N ILE A 39 10.62 -2.83 2.54
CA ILE A 39 10.11 -1.70 1.76
C ILE A 39 8.75 -1.24 2.30
N ASP A 40 7.89 -2.16 2.73
CA ASP A 40 6.63 -1.82 3.41
C ASP A 40 6.84 -0.95 4.66
N GLN A 41 7.93 -1.18 5.40
CA GLN A 41 8.30 -0.37 6.58
C GLN A 41 8.99 0.95 6.24
N SER A 42 9.35 1.16 4.96
CA SER A 42 9.98 2.40 4.49
C SER A 42 8.97 3.42 3.94
N VAL A 43 7.71 3.03 3.72
CA VAL A 43 6.68 3.88 3.12
C VAL A 43 5.64 4.26 4.16
N PHE A 44 5.31 5.54 4.25
CA PHE A 44 4.28 6.06 5.12
C PHE A 44 3.34 7.00 4.37
N MET A 45 2.03 6.79 4.49
CA MET A 45 1.01 7.59 3.82
C MET A 45 0.36 8.57 4.79
N ASP A 46 0.42 9.86 4.48
CA ASP A 46 -0.39 10.88 5.13
C ASP A 46 -1.53 11.29 4.20
N ALA A 47 -2.74 10.80 4.50
CA ALA A 47 -3.93 11.06 3.70
C ALA A 47 -4.53 12.46 3.94
N GLU A 48 -4.23 13.10 5.07
CA GLU A 48 -4.74 14.43 5.40
C GLU A 48 -3.97 15.49 4.59
N GLU A 49 -2.65 15.40 4.61
CA GLU A 49 -1.76 16.29 3.86
C GLU A 49 -1.56 15.86 2.40
N LYS A 50 -2.03 14.65 2.05
CA LYS A 50 -1.86 14.03 0.73
C LYS A 50 -0.39 13.91 0.30
N ILE A 51 0.43 13.43 1.23
CA ILE A 51 1.88 13.21 1.03
C ILE A 51 2.23 11.74 1.27
N CYS A 52 3.02 11.18 0.36
CA CYS A 52 3.61 9.85 0.49
C CYS A 52 5.07 10.01 0.90
N TYR A 53 5.39 9.58 2.11
CA TYR A 53 6.74 9.63 2.66
C TYR A 53 7.48 8.34 2.35
N VAL A 54 8.72 8.45 1.91
CA VAL A 54 9.63 7.30 1.73
C VAL A 54 10.91 7.56 2.51
N ASP A 55 11.16 6.70 3.50
CA ASP A 55 12.34 6.72 4.36
C ASP A 55 13.49 5.95 3.68
N LEU A 56 14.43 6.67 3.08
CA LEU A 56 15.51 6.08 2.30
C LEU A 56 16.45 5.22 3.14
N GLU A 57 16.53 5.44 4.46
CA GLU A 57 17.41 4.68 5.36
C GLU A 57 16.93 3.22 5.50
N LYS A 58 15.61 3.03 5.38
CA LYS A 58 14.96 1.71 5.48
C LYS A 58 14.84 0.99 4.14
N VAL A 59 15.13 1.66 3.03
CA VAL A 59 15.12 1.04 1.71
C VAL A 59 16.44 0.28 1.52
N PRO A 60 16.42 -1.03 1.22
CA PRO A 60 17.64 -1.84 1.13
C PRO A 60 18.48 -1.59 -0.14
N MET A 61 18.23 -0.49 -0.85
CA MET A 61 18.87 -0.13 -2.12
C MET A 61 18.97 1.39 -2.30
N ASN A 62 19.98 1.83 -3.04
CA ASN A 62 20.13 3.23 -3.41
C ASN A 62 19.15 3.59 -4.52
N LEU A 63 18.14 4.39 -4.18
CA LEU A 63 17.15 4.86 -5.14
C LEU A 63 17.73 5.99 -5.99
N LYS A 64 17.37 5.98 -7.27
CA LYS A 64 17.60 7.10 -8.20
C LYS A 64 16.32 7.83 -8.54
N GLN A 65 15.16 7.19 -8.35
CA GLN A 65 13.85 7.75 -8.64
C GLN A 65 12.79 7.08 -7.75
N ALA A 66 11.81 7.87 -7.34
CA ALA A 66 10.55 7.39 -6.80
C ALA A 66 9.41 8.00 -7.62
N ALA A 67 8.40 7.21 -7.97
CA ALA A 67 7.28 7.65 -8.78
C ALA A 67 5.96 7.04 -8.32
N ILE A 68 4.86 7.80 -8.43
CA ILE A 68 3.50 7.28 -8.33
C ILE A 68 3.00 7.03 -9.74
N ILE A 69 2.51 5.83 -9.99
CA ILE A 69 2.05 5.34 -11.29
C ILE A 69 0.55 5.09 -11.23
N ASN A 70 -0.19 5.59 -12.22
CA ASN A 70 -1.63 5.36 -12.34
C ASN A 70 -1.95 3.94 -12.88
N ASN A 71 -3.23 3.61 -12.97
CA ASN A 71 -3.72 2.34 -13.53
C ASN A 71 -3.44 2.15 -15.04
N HIS A 72 -3.10 3.21 -15.76
CA HIS A 72 -2.69 3.17 -17.16
C HIS A 72 -1.18 2.91 -17.33
N GLY A 73 -0.41 2.95 -16.25
CA GLY A 73 1.04 2.79 -16.27
C GLY A 73 1.80 4.10 -16.44
N ASP A 74 1.12 5.25 -16.38
CA ASP A 74 1.77 6.56 -16.47
C ASP A 74 2.31 7.01 -15.11
N GLU A 75 3.54 7.52 -15.09
CA GLU A 75 4.13 8.19 -13.94
C GLU A 75 3.45 9.56 -13.75
N VAL A 76 2.56 9.66 -12.76
CA VAL A 76 1.76 10.87 -12.47
C VAL A 76 2.41 11.79 -11.43
N VAL A 77 3.30 11.25 -10.61
CA VAL A 77 4.20 12.01 -9.73
C VAL A 77 5.59 11.40 -9.86
N VAL A 78 6.61 12.23 -10.07
CA VAL A 78 7.99 11.76 -10.26
C VAL A 78 8.95 12.60 -9.43
N MET A 79 9.78 11.92 -8.65
CA MET A 79 10.90 12.52 -7.96
C MET A 79 12.20 11.83 -8.39
N SER A 80 13.13 12.61 -8.91
CA SER A 80 14.49 12.13 -9.19
C SER A 80 15.38 12.40 -7.98
N LEU A 81 16.14 11.40 -7.56
CA LEU A 81 16.90 11.38 -6.31
C LEU A 81 18.42 11.47 -6.55
N HIS A 82 18.83 12.14 -7.63
CA HIS A 82 20.24 12.24 -8.00
C HIS A 82 21.08 12.75 -6.81
N ASP A 83 22.00 11.89 -6.35
CA ASP A 83 22.93 12.18 -5.25
C ASP A 83 22.24 12.56 -3.92
N GLU A 84 20.98 12.18 -3.71
CA GLU A 84 20.30 12.39 -2.44
C GLU A 84 20.94 11.52 -1.34
N PRO A 85 21.12 12.07 -0.13
CA PRO A 85 21.61 11.30 1.01
C PRO A 85 20.68 10.13 1.34
N VAL A 86 21.26 8.97 1.65
CA VAL A 86 20.49 7.76 2.02
C VAL A 86 19.78 7.88 3.38
N ASP A 87 20.13 8.88 4.20
CA ASP A 87 19.55 9.16 5.52
C ASP A 87 18.39 10.18 5.48
N LYS A 88 17.80 10.39 4.29
CA LYS A 88 16.71 11.35 4.07
C LYS A 88 15.36 10.66 3.96
N ILE A 89 14.33 11.35 4.42
CA ILE A 89 12.93 11.04 4.08
C ILE A 89 12.51 11.93 2.92
N ILE A 90 11.97 11.33 1.87
CA ILE A 90 11.46 12.06 0.70
C ILE A 90 9.93 12.11 0.71
N GLU A 91 9.39 13.11 0.02
CA GLU A 91 7.96 13.45 0.05
C GLU A 91 7.41 13.51 -1.37
N LEU A 92 6.48 12.61 -1.70
CA LEU A 92 5.74 12.62 -2.95
C LEU A 92 4.38 13.26 -2.69
N ASP A 93 4.21 14.52 -3.12
CA ASP A 93 2.93 15.23 -3.07
C ASP A 93 1.98 14.66 -4.15
N TYR A 94 0.84 14.13 -3.70
CA TYR A 94 -0.21 13.63 -4.58
C TYR A 94 -1.52 14.42 -4.43
N SER A 95 -1.44 15.67 -3.97
CA SER A 95 -2.60 16.49 -3.65
C SER A 95 -3.57 16.71 -4.82
N ASP A 96 -3.02 16.74 -6.04
CA ASP A 96 -3.71 16.89 -7.32
C ASP A 96 -4.32 15.59 -7.87
N LEU A 97 -4.03 14.43 -7.25
CA LEU A 97 -4.52 13.13 -7.72
C LEU A 97 -5.90 12.80 -7.13
N PRO A 98 -6.81 12.18 -7.91
CA PRO A 98 -8.05 11.66 -7.37
C PRO A 98 -7.79 10.39 -6.54
N GLN A 99 -8.65 10.18 -5.54
CA GLN A 99 -8.65 8.99 -4.70
C GLN A 99 -8.74 7.72 -5.57
N GLY A 100 -7.91 6.71 -5.27
CA GLY A 100 -7.83 5.52 -6.10
C GLY A 100 -6.62 4.64 -5.81
N THR A 101 -6.55 3.51 -6.49
CA THR A 101 -5.41 2.60 -6.40
C THR A 101 -4.33 3.01 -7.39
N TYR A 102 -3.11 3.17 -6.87
CA TYR A 102 -1.92 3.53 -7.63
C TYR A 102 -0.78 2.57 -7.30
N MET A 103 0.32 2.67 -8.03
CA MET A 103 1.55 1.95 -7.74
C MET A 103 2.66 2.95 -7.39
N LEU A 104 3.29 2.77 -6.23
CA LEU A 104 4.57 3.40 -5.93
C LEU A 104 5.68 2.58 -6.60
N GLU A 105 6.42 3.20 -7.51
CA GLU A 105 7.64 2.65 -8.10
C GLU A 105 8.86 3.26 -7.41
N LEU A 106 9.68 2.40 -6.81
CA LEU A 106 10.98 2.75 -6.27
C LEU A 106 12.04 2.15 -7.21
N GLN A 107 12.78 3.02 -7.89
CA GLN A 107 13.73 2.62 -8.92
C GLN A 107 15.16 2.89 -8.46
N SER A 108 16.01 1.86 -8.53
CA SER A 108 17.45 1.92 -8.29
C SER A 108 18.23 1.73 -9.59
N TYR A 109 19.56 1.73 -9.52
CA TYR A 109 20.41 1.40 -10.66
C TYR A 109 20.38 -0.09 -11.04
N THR A 110 19.99 -0.97 -10.12
CA THR A 110 20.03 -2.42 -10.30
C THR A 110 18.65 -3.05 -10.51
N GLY A 111 17.57 -2.30 -10.31
CA GLY A 111 16.22 -2.78 -10.53
C GLY A 111 15.15 -1.79 -10.08
N LYS A 112 13.91 -2.29 -9.98
CA LYS A 112 12.78 -1.53 -9.47
C LYS A 112 11.86 -2.40 -8.62
N THR A 113 11.24 -1.79 -7.64
CA THR A 113 10.18 -2.39 -6.82
C THR A 113 8.90 -1.61 -7.01
N LEU A 114 7.78 -2.34 -7.06
CA LEU A 114 6.44 -1.79 -7.20
C LEU A 114 5.62 -2.15 -5.95
N MET A 115 4.93 -1.17 -5.40
CA MET A 115 4.04 -1.34 -4.24
C MET A 115 2.68 -0.73 -4.55
N ALA A 116 1.60 -1.46 -4.28
CA ALA A 116 0.26 -0.90 -4.40
C ALA A 116 0.02 0.08 -3.24
N ILE A 117 -0.43 1.29 -3.57
CA ILE A 117 -0.81 2.31 -2.59
C ILE A 117 -2.24 2.77 -2.86
N GLN A 118 -2.91 3.20 -1.80
CA GLN A 118 -4.26 3.77 -1.86
C GLN A 118 -4.14 5.26 -1.53
N LEU A 119 -4.38 6.10 -2.54
CA LEU A 119 -4.53 7.55 -2.38
C LEU A 119 -5.98 7.87 -2.03
#